data_AF-A0A8J5B6V3-F1
#
_entry.id   AF-A0A8J5B6V3-F1
#
_cell.length_a   1.000
_cell.length_b   1.000
_cell.length_c   1.000
_cell.angle_alpha   90.00
_cell.angle_beta   90.00
_cell.angle_gamma   90.00
#
_symmetry.space_group_name_H-M   'P 1'
#
loop_
_entity.id
_entity.type
_entity.pdbx_description
1 polymer ?
#
loop_
_entity_poly.entity_id
_entity_poly.type
_entity_poly.pdbx_seq_one_letter_code
_entity_poly.pdbx_strand_id
1 'polypeptide(L)'
;MAEPTDPPNEVEETNDTSLATRNFSIVKDEVESTITAPVNHGPSPRFSSLVHNVLEPMLNLGVHQAALRMKANETKAYIASTFINGWTQEVGKNIYPAFRLILPDKDRERAVYGLKEKALGRLWVKVLNLASDSPDAKSLSMWKQGGTDSAGNFSERCYEVLAKRTSLTEYGTMTVDEVNERLDILADGETDQKKQIEILTYFFKHMNATELKWLVRIILRQMKMHATEKVFFEPWHPDAESLFNVTASLKRVCWELTDRTKRLTSDEAQIKLFACFMPQIAGFPKHSAKDIASKHFKGRPFYIEEKIDGERMQMHMSEFGNKRTATLWTALRVL
;
A
#
# COMPACT_ATOMS: atom_id res chain seq x y z
N MET A 1 62.29 -26.86 -39.13
CA MET A 1 61.37 -25.72 -39.32
C MET A 1 60.22 -25.90 -38.35
N ALA A 2 60.19 -25.11 -37.30
CA ALA A 2 59.08 -24.94 -36.37
C ALA A 2 59.21 -23.51 -35.85
N GLU A 3 58.21 -22.68 -36.10
CA GLU A 3 58.16 -21.26 -35.76
C GLU A 3 57.97 -21.05 -34.26
N PRO A 4 58.47 -19.92 -33.68
CA PRO A 4 58.20 -19.55 -32.31
C PRO A 4 56.84 -18.84 -32.17
N THR A 5 56.05 -19.26 -31.19
CA THR A 5 54.75 -18.67 -30.83
C THR A 5 54.93 -17.39 -30.01
N ASP A 6 54.31 -16.29 -30.44
CA ASP A 6 54.23 -15.02 -29.71
C ASP A 6 53.37 -15.14 -28.43
N PRO A 7 53.67 -14.35 -27.38
CA PRO A 7 52.87 -14.30 -26.15
C PRO A 7 51.56 -13.51 -26.35
N PRO A 8 50.53 -13.77 -25.53
CA PRO A 8 49.23 -13.10 -25.66
C PRO A 8 49.29 -11.62 -25.26
N ASN A 9 48.67 -10.77 -26.08
CA ASN A 9 48.51 -9.33 -25.86
C ASN A 9 47.78 -9.04 -24.52
N GLU A 10 48.43 -8.27 -23.65
CA GLU A 10 47.78 -7.57 -22.54
C GLU A 10 46.87 -6.47 -23.12
N VAL A 11 45.56 -6.59 -22.87
CA VAL A 11 44.60 -5.52 -23.15
C VAL A 11 44.53 -4.67 -21.88
N GLU A 12 45.04 -3.44 -21.94
CA GLU A 12 44.85 -2.45 -20.88
C GLU A 12 43.35 -2.16 -20.69
N GLU A 13 42.79 -2.61 -19.57
CA GLU A 13 41.48 -2.17 -19.09
C GLU A 13 41.57 -0.69 -18.67
N THR A 14 41.16 0.20 -19.57
CA THR A 14 40.89 1.59 -19.22
C THR A 14 39.67 1.64 -18.29
N ASN A 15 39.93 1.81 -16.99
CA ASN A 15 38.91 2.08 -15.97
C ASN A 15 38.27 3.46 -16.18
N ASP A 16 37.32 3.57 -17.12
CA ASP A 16 36.38 4.69 -17.19
C ASP A 16 35.35 4.54 -16.05
N THR A 17 35.67 5.13 -14.91
CA THR A 17 34.81 5.22 -13.73
C THR A 17 33.88 6.43 -13.82
N SER A 18 33.24 6.66 -14.98
CA SER A 18 32.05 7.49 -15.05
C SER A 18 30.84 6.66 -14.58
N LEU A 19 30.60 6.69 -13.26
CA LEU A 19 29.32 6.34 -12.67
C LEU A 19 28.25 7.27 -13.25
N ALA A 20 27.76 6.94 -14.43
CA ALA A 20 26.54 7.50 -14.97
C ALA A 20 25.45 7.18 -13.96
N THR A 21 25.13 8.17 -13.13
CA THR A 21 23.99 8.15 -12.23
C THR A 21 22.78 8.07 -13.15
N ARG A 22 22.35 6.84 -13.47
CA ARG A 22 21.07 6.60 -14.13
C ARG A 22 20.01 7.05 -13.13
N ASN A 23 19.67 8.33 -13.21
CA ASN A 23 18.50 8.88 -12.56
C ASN A 23 17.30 8.16 -13.19
N PHE A 24 16.89 7.05 -12.58
CA PHE A 24 15.60 6.44 -12.85
C PHE A 24 14.54 7.39 -12.31
N SER A 25 14.16 8.39 -13.12
CA SER A 25 12.97 9.17 -12.84
C SER A 25 11.78 8.24 -13.05
N ILE A 26 10.97 8.03 -12.01
CA ILE A 26 9.62 7.48 -12.16
C ILE A 26 8.92 8.42 -13.15
N VAL A 27 8.65 7.95 -14.37
CA VAL A 27 7.88 8.72 -15.33
C VAL A 27 6.49 8.85 -14.73
N LYS A 28 6.08 10.08 -14.43
CA LYS A 28 4.74 10.35 -13.91
C LYS A 28 3.74 9.98 -14.99
N ASP A 29 2.68 9.26 -14.63
CA ASP A 29 1.54 9.04 -15.53
C ASP A 29 1.03 10.42 -15.96
N GLU A 30 1.10 10.74 -17.25
CA GLU A 30 0.68 12.05 -17.77
C GLU A 30 -0.78 12.34 -17.42
N VAL A 31 -1.62 11.31 -17.35
CA VAL A 31 -3.02 11.46 -16.93
C VAL A 31 -3.10 11.89 -15.46
N GLU A 32 -2.31 11.29 -14.57
CA GLU A 32 -2.29 11.66 -13.14
C GLU A 32 -1.87 13.12 -12.91
N SER A 33 -1.08 13.69 -13.82
CA SER A 33 -0.65 15.09 -13.74
C SER A 33 -1.74 16.09 -14.14
N THR A 34 -2.78 15.64 -14.85
CA THR A 34 -3.85 16.49 -15.40
C THR A 34 -5.18 16.33 -14.68
N ILE A 35 -5.39 15.23 -13.94
CA ILE A 35 -6.61 15.04 -13.13
C ILE A 35 -6.65 16.02 -11.96
N THR A 36 -7.81 16.63 -11.76
CA THR A 36 -8.05 17.58 -10.66
C THR A 36 -8.79 16.88 -9.52
N ALA A 37 -8.39 17.18 -8.28
CA ALA A 37 -9.08 16.65 -7.10
C ALA A 37 -10.54 17.12 -7.07
N PRO A 38 -11.51 16.23 -6.79
CA PRO A 38 -12.89 16.64 -6.58
C PRO A 38 -13.01 17.59 -5.38
N VAL A 39 -13.98 18.49 -5.43
CA VAL A 39 -14.24 19.44 -4.33
C VAL A 39 -15.14 18.77 -3.28
N ASN A 40 -14.72 18.84 -2.02
CA ASN A 40 -15.53 18.45 -0.88
C ASN A 40 -16.43 19.61 -0.44
N HIS A 41 -17.63 19.29 0.02
CA HIS A 41 -18.60 20.27 0.53
C HIS A 41 -18.59 20.35 2.07
N GLY A 42 -18.12 19.28 2.73
CA GLY A 42 -17.95 19.20 4.18
C GLY A 42 -16.50 19.06 4.61
N PRO A 43 -16.23 19.18 5.92
CA PRO A 43 -14.89 19.09 6.47
C PRO A 43 -14.33 17.67 6.42
N SER A 44 -13.00 17.55 6.49
CA SER A 44 -12.36 16.25 6.69
C SER A 44 -12.80 15.65 8.03
N PRO A 45 -13.32 14.41 8.07
CA PRO A 45 -13.80 13.81 9.29
C PRO A 45 -12.62 13.44 10.21
N ARG A 46 -12.91 13.15 11.48
CA ARG A 46 -11.89 12.65 12.41
C ARG A 46 -11.36 11.30 11.94
N PHE A 47 -10.07 11.06 12.16
CA PHE A 47 -9.45 9.75 11.91
C PHE A 47 -10.11 8.64 12.74
N SER A 48 -10.57 8.97 13.94
CA SER A 48 -11.35 8.06 14.79
C SER A 48 -12.64 7.57 14.13
N SER A 49 -13.29 8.38 13.28
CA SER A 49 -14.44 7.93 12.50
C SER A 49 -14.06 6.79 11.55
N LEU A 50 -12.87 6.83 10.95
CA LEU A 50 -12.38 5.75 10.11
C LEU A 50 -12.04 4.50 10.94
N VAL A 51 -11.37 4.68 12.08
CA VAL A 51 -11.02 3.59 13.00
C VAL A 51 -12.27 2.87 13.50
N HIS A 52 -13.25 3.62 14.00
CA HIS A 52 -14.47 3.09 14.59
C HIS A 52 -15.44 2.51 13.55
N ASN A 53 -15.62 3.17 12.40
CA ASN A 53 -16.65 2.77 11.44
C ASN A 53 -16.17 1.77 10.40
N VAL A 54 -14.84 1.63 10.19
CA VAL A 54 -14.27 0.75 9.17
C VAL A 54 -13.24 -0.20 9.75
N LEU A 55 -12.17 0.32 10.35
CA LEU A 55 -10.98 -0.50 10.61
C LEU A 55 -11.22 -1.54 11.72
N GLU A 56 -11.73 -1.12 12.88
CA GLU A 56 -12.08 -2.04 13.97
C GLU A 56 -13.21 -3.01 13.57
N PRO A 57 -14.31 -2.58 12.91
CA PRO A 57 -15.34 -3.50 12.45
C PRO A 57 -14.83 -4.56 11.45
N MET A 58 -13.93 -4.18 10.54
CA MET A 58 -13.34 -5.10 9.57
C MET A 58 -12.39 -6.10 10.24
N LEU A 59 -11.66 -5.68 11.27
CA LEU A 59 -10.81 -6.58 12.06
C LEU A 59 -11.64 -7.55 12.92
N ASN A 60 -12.68 -7.05 13.58
CA ASN A 60 -13.54 -7.78 14.51
C ASN A 60 -14.83 -8.27 13.85
N LEU A 61 -14.72 -8.77 12.61
CA LEU A 61 -15.86 -9.05 11.73
C LEU A 61 -16.90 -9.99 12.35
N GLY A 62 -16.48 -10.96 13.17
CA GLY A 62 -17.37 -11.95 13.77
C GLY A 62 -18.47 -11.35 14.65
N VAL A 63 -18.17 -10.27 15.40
CA VAL A 63 -19.15 -9.58 16.24
C VAL A 63 -20.22 -8.91 15.36
N HIS A 64 -19.78 -8.26 14.28
CA HIS A 64 -20.67 -7.59 13.33
C HIS A 64 -21.49 -8.58 12.49
N GLN A 65 -20.92 -9.74 12.14
CA GLN A 65 -21.65 -10.81 11.47
C GLN A 65 -22.81 -11.32 12.32
N ALA A 66 -22.57 -11.53 13.62
CA ALA A 66 -23.60 -11.97 14.55
C ALA A 66 -24.69 -10.91 14.75
N ALA A 67 -24.30 -9.64 14.91
CA ALA A 67 -25.22 -8.52 15.09
C ALA A 67 -26.10 -8.28 13.85
N LEU A 68 -25.51 -8.30 12.66
CA LEU A 68 -26.21 -8.04 11.39
C LEU A 68 -26.89 -9.29 10.79
N ARG A 69 -26.57 -10.49 11.31
CA ARG A 69 -27.01 -11.79 10.77
C ARG A 69 -26.62 -11.97 9.29
N MET A 70 -25.42 -11.54 8.93
CA MET A 70 -24.88 -11.56 7.57
C MET A 70 -23.67 -12.49 7.45
N LYS A 71 -23.40 -12.99 6.24
CA LYS A 71 -22.14 -13.70 5.95
C LYS A 71 -20.96 -12.74 6.00
N ALA A 72 -19.75 -13.27 6.08
CA ALA A 72 -18.52 -12.48 6.16
C ALA A 72 -18.39 -11.46 5.01
N ASN A 73 -18.58 -11.87 3.76
CA ASN A 73 -18.46 -10.99 2.60
C ASN A 73 -19.55 -9.91 2.57
N GLU A 74 -20.79 -10.28 2.90
CA GLU A 74 -21.92 -9.36 3.01
C GLU A 74 -21.68 -8.31 4.10
N THR A 75 -21.14 -8.73 5.25
CA THR A 75 -20.80 -7.84 6.37
C THR A 75 -19.72 -6.84 5.97
N LYS A 76 -18.67 -7.28 5.29
CA LYS A 76 -17.61 -6.40 4.77
C LYS A 76 -18.19 -5.38 3.79
N ALA A 77 -19.01 -5.83 2.84
CA ALA A 77 -19.66 -4.95 1.86
C ALA A 77 -20.60 -3.94 2.54
N TYR A 78 -21.33 -4.36 3.58
CA TYR A 78 -22.18 -3.49 4.38
C TYR A 78 -21.38 -2.40 5.10
N ILE A 79 -20.29 -2.77 5.80
CA ILE A 79 -19.42 -1.82 6.49
C ILE A 79 -18.83 -0.80 5.49
N ALA A 80 -18.27 -1.29 4.37
CA ALA A 80 -17.67 -0.41 3.36
C ALA A 80 -18.69 0.52 2.70
N SER A 81 -19.86 0.00 2.30
CA SER A 81 -20.92 0.81 1.69
C SER A 81 -21.49 1.85 2.65
N THR A 82 -21.69 1.50 3.92
CA THR A 82 -22.14 2.44 4.97
C THR A 82 -21.15 3.59 5.12
N PHE A 83 -19.85 3.28 5.22
CA PHE A 83 -18.80 4.30 5.31
C PHE A 83 -18.75 5.20 4.06
N ILE A 84 -18.75 4.62 2.86
CA ILE A 84 -18.63 5.38 1.60
C ILE A 84 -19.86 6.27 1.37
N ASN A 85 -21.06 5.78 1.69
CA ASN A 85 -22.28 6.57 1.61
C ASN A 85 -22.24 7.74 2.59
N GLY A 86 -21.85 7.50 3.85
CA GLY A 86 -21.67 8.55 4.85
C GLY A 86 -20.63 9.59 4.42
N TRP A 87 -19.47 9.15 3.92
CA TRP A 87 -18.44 10.05 3.39
C TRP A 87 -18.98 10.95 2.27
N THR A 88 -19.69 10.38 1.30
CA THR A 88 -20.23 11.14 0.17
C THR A 88 -21.26 12.18 0.63
N GLN A 89 -22.08 11.83 1.63
CA GLN A 89 -23.13 12.68 2.18
C GLN A 89 -22.59 13.80 3.09
N GLU A 90 -21.58 13.51 3.92
CA GLU A 90 -21.09 14.44 4.95
C GLU A 90 -19.85 15.22 4.52
N VAL A 91 -19.02 14.66 3.63
CA VAL A 91 -17.72 15.21 3.25
C VAL A 91 -17.74 15.64 1.78
N GLY A 92 -18.07 14.74 0.86
CA GLY A 92 -18.16 15.03 -0.57
C GLY A 92 -17.46 14.01 -1.47
N LYS A 93 -17.07 14.46 -2.66
CA LYS A 93 -16.66 13.59 -3.77
C LYS A 93 -15.19 13.14 -3.71
N ASN A 94 -14.37 13.75 -2.87
CA ASN A 94 -12.96 13.37 -2.76
C ASN A 94 -12.77 12.39 -1.59
N ILE A 95 -12.88 11.09 -1.88
CA ILE A 95 -12.67 10.00 -0.90
C ILE A 95 -11.21 9.53 -0.80
N TYR A 96 -10.34 10.03 -1.68
CA TYR A 96 -8.94 9.63 -1.76
C TYR A 96 -8.19 9.73 -0.41
N PRO A 97 -8.37 10.79 0.42
CA PRO A 97 -7.71 10.87 1.72
C PRO A 97 -8.04 9.72 2.67
N ALA A 98 -9.26 9.17 2.63
CA ALA A 98 -9.62 7.99 3.41
C ALA A 98 -9.09 6.71 2.78
N PHE A 99 -9.26 6.55 1.46
CA PHE A 99 -8.86 5.34 0.75
C PHE A 99 -7.37 5.05 0.87
N ARG A 100 -6.51 6.08 0.83
CA ARG A 100 -5.06 5.88 1.01
C ARG A 100 -4.65 5.47 2.43
N LEU A 101 -5.51 5.66 3.43
CA LEU A 101 -5.31 5.14 4.80
C LEU A 101 -5.91 3.74 4.97
N ILE A 102 -7.02 3.44 4.29
CA ILE A 102 -7.65 2.10 4.32
C ILE A 102 -6.84 1.09 3.51
N LEU A 103 -6.29 1.51 2.36
CA LEU A 103 -5.57 0.69 1.39
C LEU A 103 -4.13 1.22 1.19
N PRO A 104 -3.31 1.30 2.27
CA PRO A 104 -1.99 1.92 2.21
C PRO A 104 -0.99 1.16 1.32
N ASP A 105 -1.23 -0.12 1.05
CA ASP A 105 -0.47 -0.94 0.09
C ASP A 105 -0.81 -0.62 -1.38
N LYS A 106 -1.92 0.10 -1.62
CA LYS A 106 -2.33 0.60 -2.94
C LYS A 106 -2.01 2.09 -3.14
N ASP A 107 -1.52 2.78 -2.11
CA ASP A 107 -1.09 4.17 -2.22
C ASP A 107 0.31 4.27 -2.85
N ARG A 108 0.38 4.77 -4.08
CA ARG A 108 1.64 5.00 -4.80
C ARG A 108 2.11 6.44 -4.75
N GLU A 109 1.24 7.38 -4.36
CA GLU A 109 1.58 8.80 -4.29
C GLU A 109 2.50 9.08 -3.10
N ARG A 110 2.26 8.42 -1.97
CA ARG A 110 3.16 8.51 -0.82
C ARG A 110 4.40 7.66 -1.06
N ALA A 111 5.57 8.26 -0.87
CA ALA A 111 6.82 7.54 -0.79
C ALA A 111 6.78 6.46 0.31
N VAL A 112 7.69 5.49 0.23
CA VAL A 112 7.86 4.52 1.33
C VAL A 112 8.39 5.25 2.56
N TYR A 113 7.99 4.81 3.75
CA TYR A 113 8.45 5.44 4.99
C TYR A 113 9.87 5.02 5.40
N GLY A 114 10.45 4.00 4.75
CA GLY A 114 11.68 3.33 5.19
C GLY A 114 11.60 2.62 6.55
N LEU A 115 10.39 2.48 7.09
CA LEU A 115 10.16 1.90 8.41
C LEU A 115 9.62 0.48 8.32
N LYS A 116 10.40 -0.47 8.85
CA LYS A 116 9.96 -1.84 9.19
C LYS A 116 9.80 -1.96 10.70
N GLU A 117 9.20 -3.07 11.15
CA GLU A 117 8.83 -3.31 12.56
C GLU A 117 9.98 -3.05 13.53
N LYS A 118 11.19 -3.55 13.24
CA LYS A 118 12.37 -3.34 14.11
C LYS A 118 12.78 -1.88 14.19
N ALA A 119 12.73 -1.14 13.08
CA ALA A 119 13.08 0.28 13.06
C ALA A 119 12.03 1.11 13.79
N LEU A 120 10.75 0.85 13.51
CA LEU A 120 9.62 1.51 14.17
C LEU A 120 9.59 1.22 15.68
N GLY A 121 9.91 0.00 16.10
CA GLY A 121 10.03 -0.37 17.51
C GLY A 121 11.11 0.43 18.24
N ARG A 122 12.27 0.67 17.60
CA ARG A 122 13.31 1.55 18.15
C ARG A 122 12.85 3.00 18.26
N LEU A 123 12.08 3.50 17.29
CA LEU A 123 11.52 4.84 17.36
C LEU A 123 10.54 4.96 18.53
N TRP A 124 9.63 3.98 18.71
CA TRP A 124 8.71 3.97 19.85
C TRP A 124 9.42 3.93 21.20
N VAL A 125 10.52 3.17 21.33
CA VAL A 125 11.37 3.19 22.55
C VAL A 125 11.88 4.60 22.85
N LYS A 126 12.31 5.34 21.82
CA LYS A 126 12.79 6.73 21.96
C LYS A 126 11.66 7.71 22.29
N VAL A 127 10.54 7.61 21.58
CA VAL A 127 9.34 8.46 21.79
C VAL A 127 8.81 8.32 23.22
N LEU A 128 8.80 7.09 23.74
CA LEU A 128 8.29 6.77 25.08
C LEU A 128 9.37 6.89 26.17
N ASN A 129 10.60 7.25 25.81
CA ASN A 129 11.75 7.31 26.71
C ASN A 129 11.93 6.05 27.58
N LEU A 130 11.85 4.87 26.95
CA LEU A 130 11.99 3.59 27.67
C LEU A 130 13.46 3.25 27.90
N ALA A 131 13.77 2.76 29.09
CA ALA A 131 15.06 2.10 29.33
C ALA A 131 15.20 0.89 28.41
N SER A 132 16.36 0.73 27.76
CA SER A 132 16.60 -0.28 26.73
C SER A 132 16.46 -1.72 27.22
N ASP A 133 16.67 -1.95 28.52
CA ASP A 133 16.56 -3.24 29.20
C ASP A 133 15.16 -3.53 29.76
N SER A 134 14.25 -2.55 29.70
CA SER A 134 12.88 -2.69 30.19
C SER A 134 12.11 -3.77 29.42
N PRO A 135 11.14 -4.45 30.06
CA PRO A 135 10.32 -5.46 29.40
C PRO A 135 9.60 -4.94 28.16
N ASP A 136 9.10 -3.71 28.19
CA ASP A 136 8.39 -3.10 27.07
C ASP A 136 9.33 -2.76 25.90
N ALA A 137 10.54 -2.26 26.16
CA ALA A 137 11.53 -2.01 25.10
C ALA A 137 12.00 -3.32 24.44
N LYS A 138 12.18 -4.37 25.24
CA LYS A 138 12.47 -5.73 24.75
C LYS A 138 11.32 -6.30 23.92
N SER A 139 10.08 -6.08 24.34
CA SER A 139 8.87 -6.50 23.61
C SER A 139 8.77 -5.85 22.22
N LEU A 140 9.06 -4.55 22.10
CA LEU A 140 9.05 -3.85 20.81
C LEU A 140 10.22 -4.27 19.89
N SER A 141 11.41 -4.52 20.46
CA SER A 141 12.60 -4.89 19.68
C SER A 141 12.60 -6.36 19.26
N MET A 142 12.09 -7.25 20.12
CA MET A 142 11.98 -8.70 19.91
C MET A 142 10.53 -9.14 19.69
N TRP A 143 9.78 -8.35 18.91
CA TRP A 143 8.32 -8.51 18.72
C TRP A 143 7.85 -9.88 18.20
N LYS A 144 8.75 -10.66 17.57
CA LYS A 144 8.48 -12.04 17.11
C LYS A 144 8.58 -13.08 18.23
N GLN A 145 9.19 -12.76 19.35
CA GLN A 145 9.45 -13.70 20.45
C GLN A 145 8.37 -13.59 21.54
N GLY A 146 8.29 -14.63 22.37
CA GLY A 146 7.38 -14.74 23.51
C GLY A 146 6.21 -15.70 23.27
N GLY A 147 5.52 -16.05 24.35
CA GLY A 147 4.35 -16.97 24.35
C GLY A 147 3.01 -16.27 24.56
N THR A 148 2.93 -14.96 24.34
CA THR A 148 1.66 -14.21 24.39
C THR A 148 0.99 -14.20 23.02
N ASP A 149 -0.32 -13.99 22.98
CA ASP A 149 -1.12 -13.95 21.73
C ASP A 149 -0.66 -12.86 20.74
N SER A 150 0.04 -11.84 21.22
CA SER A 150 0.62 -10.76 20.43
C SER A 150 2.01 -11.07 19.83
N ALA A 151 2.63 -12.20 20.17
CA ALA A 151 3.92 -12.61 19.59
C ALA A 151 3.77 -12.80 18.07
N GLY A 152 4.66 -12.16 17.30
CA GLY A 152 4.55 -12.17 15.84
C GLY A 152 3.50 -11.19 15.27
N ASN A 153 2.88 -10.36 16.10
CA ASN A 153 2.04 -9.25 15.67
C ASN A 153 2.53 -7.91 16.23
N PHE A 154 3.42 -7.25 15.49
CA PHE A 154 4.03 -5.98 15.92
C PHE A 154 3.03 -4.88 16.27
N SER A 155 1.90 -4.77 15.55
CA SER A 155 0.88 -3.76 15.87
C SER A 155 0.22 -3.98 17.23
N GLU A 156 0.00 -5.25 17.63
CA GLU A 156 -0.55 -5.57 18.95
C GLU A 156 0.50 -5.37 20.05
N ARG A 157 1.77 -5.68 19.78
CA ARG A 157 2.88 -5.33 20.68
C ARG A 157 2.95 -3.83 20.94
N CYS A 158 2.80 -3.02 19.89
CA CYS A 158 2.73 -1.57 20.03
C CYS A 158 1.53 -1.17 20.89
N TYR A 159 0.34 -1.72 20.61
CA TYR A 159 -0.87 -1.44 21.41
C TYR A 159 -0.65 -1.72 22.90
N GLU A 160 -0.15 -2.90 23.27
CA GLU A 160 0.12 -3.28 24.67
C GLU A 160 1.05 -2.30 25.38
N VAL A 161 2.09 -1.81 24.70
CA VAL A 161 3.07 -0.88 25.28
C VAL A 161 2.54 0.54 25.34
N LEU A 162 1.82 0.98 24.31
CA LEU A 162 1.28 2.34 24.18
C LEU A 162 0.07 2.56 25.09
N ALA A 163 -0.81 1.57 25.24
CA ALA A 163 -1.99 1.64 26.09
C ALA A 163 -1.65 1.88 27.57
N LYS A 164 -0.49 1.38 28.04
CA LYS A 164 0.01 1.63 29.41
C LYS A 164 0.42 3.09 29.67
N ARG A 165 0.60 3.90 28.62
CA ARG A 165 1.26 5.21 28.69
C ARG A 165 0.51 6.35 28.04
N THR A 166 -0.44 6.05 27.15
CA THR A 166 -1.28 7.10 26.56
C THR A 166 -2.15 7.73 27.65
N SER A 167 -2.21 9.06 27.67
CA SER A 167 -3.12 9.81 28.53
C SER A 167 -4.51 9.95 27.93
N LEU A 168 -4.66 9.67 26.63
CA LEU A 168 -5.94 9.72 25.92
C LEU A 168 -6.63 8.36 25.98
N THR A 169 -7.68 8.28 26.80
CA THR A 169 -8.59 7.13 26.84
C THR A 169 -9.63 7.21 25.74
N GLU A 170 -10.14 8.41 25.47
CA GLU A 170 -11.06 8.70 24.38
C GLU A 170 -10.32 8.91 23.06
N TYR A 171 -11.05 8.76 21.96
CA TYR A 171 -10.53 9.03 20.62
C TYR A 171 -9.99 10.46 20.47
N GLY A 172 -8.90 10.57 19.70
CA GLY A 172 -8.28 11.82 19.33
C GLY A 172 -9.15 12.72 18.46
N THR A 173 -8.70 13.96 18.30
CA THR A 173 -9.38 14.98 17.48
C THR A 173 -8.79 15.15 16.09
N MET A 174 -7.69 14.44 15.78
CA MET A 174 -7.05 14.55 14.47
C MET A 174 -8.00 14.13 13.35
N THR A 175 -8.04 14.95 12.30
CA THR A 175 -8.77 14.70 11.06
C THR A 175 -8.01 13.75 10.14
N VAL A 176 -8.71 13.16 9.17
CA VAL A 176 -8.09 12.33 8.13
C VAL A 176 -7.04 13.12 7.35
N ASP A 177 -7.28 14.39 7.07
CA ASP A 177 -6.34 15.24 6.33
C ASP A 177 -5.08 15.54 7.15
N GLU A 178 -5.22 15.89 8.43
CA GLU A 178 -4.06 16.10 9.32
C GLU A 178 -3.21 14.83 9.50
N VAL A 179 -3.85 13.66 9.58
CA VAL A 179 -3.12 12.38 9.62
C VAL A 179 -2.36 12.17 8.31
N ASN A 180 -2.99 12.41 7.16
CA ASN A 180 -2.33 12.30 5.87
C ASN A 180 -1.15 13.25 5.74
N GLU A 181 -1.30 14.52 6.14
CA GLU A 181 -0.24 15.53 6.11
C GLU A 181 0.97 15.09 6.95
N ARG A 182 0.73 14.63 8.18
CA ARG A 182 1.81 14.15 9.06
C ARG A 182 2.49 12.89 8.53
N LEU A 183 1.74 12.00 7.88
CA LEU A 183 2.30 10.83 7.19
C LEU A 183 3.11 11.23 5.95
N ASP A 184 2.69 12.25 5.20
CA ASP A 184 3.45 12.78 4.06
C ASP A 184 4.79 13.37 4.56
N ILE A 185 4.78 14.15 5.65
CA ILE A 185 6.00 14.67 6.29
C ILE A 185 6.90 13.53 6.82
N LEU A 186 6.31 12.43 7.30
CA LEU A 186 7.04 11.25 7.78
C LEU A 186 7.74 10.52 6.63
N ALA A 187 7.05 10.38 5.49
CA ALA A 187 7.60 9.76 4.29
C ALA A 187 8.74 10.61 3.71
N ASP A 188 8.58 11.93 3.65
CA ASP A 188 9.64 12.87 3.23
C ASP A 188 10.85 12.87 4.18
N GLY A 189 10.66 12.44 5.42
CA GLY A 189 11.68 12.30 6.46
C GLY A 189 12.27 10.90 6.61
N GLU A 190 12.21 10.04 5.57
CA GLU A 190 12.60 8.62 5.63
C GLU A 190 13.97 8.37 6.31
N THR A 191 14.95 9.25 6.08
CA THR A 191 16.30 9.13 6.65
C THR A 191 16.56 10.04 7.86
N ASP A 192 15.63 10.95 8.18
CA ASP A 192 15.75 11.89 9.30
C ASP A 192 15.06 11.32 10.55
N GLN A 193 15.83 10.62 11.37
CA GLN A 193 15.33 10.04 12.61
C GLN A 193 14.79 11.09 13.60
N LYS A 194 15.31 12.31 13.64
CA LYS A 194 14.83 13.34 14.57
C LYS A 194 13.42 13.76 14.17
N LYS A 195 13.21 14.02 12.88
CA LYS A 195 11.91 14.33 12.30
C LYS A 195 10.91 13.18 12.47
N GLN A 196 11.34 11.93 12.28
CA GLN A 196 10.51 10.75 12.56
C GLN A 196 10.04 10.67 14.02
N ILE A 197 10.95 10.91 14.98
CA ILE A 197 10.61 10.94 16.41
C ILE A 197 9.63 12.07 16.71
N GLU A 198 9.83 13.26 16.15
CA GLU A 198 8.95 14.41 16.33
C GLU A 198 7.52 14.10 15.87
N ILE A 199 7.37 13.53 14.67
CA ILE A 199 6.06 13.19 14.11
C ILE A 199 5.38 12.07 14.90
N LEU A 200 6.11 11.01 15.26
CA LEU A 200 5.55 9.94 16.10
C LEU A 200 5.18 10.43 17.50
N THR A 201 5.94 11.37 18.06
CA THR A 201 5.59 12.04 19.32
C THR A 201 4.32 12.87 19.17
N TYR A 202 4.15 13.56 18.02
CA TYR A 202 2.91 14.27 17.73
C TYR A 202 1.72 13.32 17.70
N PHE A 203 1.80 12.20 16.97
CA PHE A 203 0.74 11.20 16.96
C PHE A 203 0.45 10.65 18.36
N PHE A 204 1.48 10.29 19.12
CA PHE A 204 1.33 9.77 20.48
C PHE A 204 0.56 10.72 21.41
N LYS A 205 0.74 12.02 21.24
CA LYS A 205 0.06 13.05 22.05
C LYS A 205 -1.39 13.33 21.64
N HIS A 206 -1.83 12.90 20.46
CA HIS A 206 -3.13 13.28 19.88
C HIS A 206 -4.02 12.10 19.50
N MET A 207 -3.58 10.86 19.77
CA MET A 207 -4.30 9.63 19.46
C MET A 207 -4.36 8.71 20.68
N ASN A 208 -5.46 7.97 20.81
CA ASN A 208 -5.52 6.88 21.78
C ASN A 208 -4.73 5.65 21.29
N ALA A 209 -4.61 4.63 22.15
CA ALA A 209 -3.85 3.44 21.83
C ALA A 209 -4.39 2.68 20.60
N THR A 210 -5.71 2.67 20.41
CA THR A 210 -6.37 2.00 19.27
C THR A 210 -6.05 2.71 17.95
N GLU A 211 -6.11 4.03 17.92
CA GLU A 211 -5.72 4.85 16.76
C GLU A 211 -4.23 4.66 16.43
N LEU A 212 -3.36 4.64 17.44
CA LEU A 212 -1.93 4.40 17.25
C LEU A 212 -1.63 2.98 16.72
N LYS A 213 -2.39 1.97 17.14
CA LYS A 213 -2.31 0.62 16.57
C LYS A 213 -2.58 0.63 15.07
N TRP A 214 -3.62 1.36 14.63
CA TRP A 214 -3.95 1.49 13.22
C TRP A 214 -2.92 2.34 12.46
N LEU A 215 -2.41 3.42 13.06
CA LEU A 215 -1.31 4.19 12.51
C LEU A 215 -0.09 3.30 12.22
N VAL A 216 0.29 2.42 13.15
CA VAL A 216 1.39 1.46 12.94
C VAL A 216 1.10 0.55 11.74
N ARG A 217 -0.14 0.06 11.59
CA ARG A 217 -0.53 -0.75 10.43
C ARG A 217 -0.48 0.02 9.11
N ILE A 218 -0.87 1.30 9.13
CA ILE A 218 -0.81 2.20 7.96
C ILE A 218 0.65 2.46 7.55
N ILE A 219 1.53 2.77 8.51
CA ILE A 219 2.97 2.99 8.26
C ILE A 219 3.62 1.74 7.68
N LEU A 220 3.31 0.56 8.24
CA LEU A 220 3.82 -0.71 7.72
C LEU A 220 3.14 -1.17 6.43
N ARG A 221 2.09 -0.46 5.99
CA ARG A 221 1.21 -0.82 4.87
C ARG A 221 0.62 -2.24 5.00
N GLN A 222 0.30 -2.64 6.23
CA GLN A 222 -0.20 -3.98 6.59
C GLN A 222 -1.46 -3.87 7.46
N MET A 223 -2.63 -3.71 6.83
CA MET A 223 -3.89 -3.49 7.55
C MET A 223 -4.44 -4.74 8.24
N LYS A 224 -4.14 -5.94 7.72
CA LYS A 224 -4.61 -7.25 8.25
C LYS A 224 -6.13 -7.35 8.45
N MET A 225 -6.90 -6.61 7.65
CA MET A 225 -8.36 -6.49 7.78
C MET A 225 -9.14 -7.54 6.98
N HIS A 226 -8.47 -8.61 6.50
CA HIS A 226 -9.05 -9.71 5.71
C HIS A 226 -9.99 -9.27 4.56
N ALA A 227 -9.82 -8.05 4.04
CA ALA A 227 -10.59 -7.45 2.98
C ALA A 227 -9.63 -7.03 1.87
N THR A 228 -10.04 -7.24 0.63
CA THR A 228 -9.33 -6.73 -0.55
C THR A 228 -9.89 -5.35 -0.92
N GLU A 229 -9.16 -4.62 -1.75
CA GLU A 229 -9.58 -3.34 -2.32
C GLU A 229 -10.97 -3.39 -2.96
N LYS A 230 -11.36 -4.55 -3.51
CA LYS A 230 -12.68 -4.78 -4.15
C LYS A 230 -13.85 -4.42 -3.25
N VAL A 231 -13.74 -4.75 -1.95
CA VAL A 231 -14.78 -4.47 -0.95
C VAL A 231 -15.09 -2.97 -0.86
N PHE A 232 -14.10 -2.12 -1.13
CA PHE A 232 -14.25 -0.67 -1.11
C PHE A 232 -14.52 -0.09 -2.50
N PHE A 233 -13.97 -0.71 -3.54
CA PHE A 233 -14.16 -0.28 -4.93
C PHE A 233 -15.59 -0.46 -5.40
N GLU A 234 -16.22 -1.61 -5.18
CA GLU A 234 -17.60 -1.87 -5.60
C GLU A 234 -18.62 -0.82 -5.10
N PRO A 235 -18.66 -0.50 -3.79
CA PRO A 235 -19.52 0.57 -3.28
C PRO A 235 -19.08 1.99 -3.68
N TRP A 236 -17.82 2.21 -4.05
CA TRP A 236 -17.40 3.51 -4.60
C TRP A 236 -17.88 3.70 -6.04
N HIS A 237 -17.55 2.75 -6.92
CA HIS A 237 -17.93 2.79 -8.32
C HIS A 237 -17.91 1.38 -8.96
N PRO A 238 -18.91 1.02 -9.79
CA PRO A 238 -18.93 -0.30 -10.47
C PRO A 238 -17.68 -0.59 -11.32
N ASP A 239 -17.07 0.45 -11.91
CA ASP A 239 -15.86 0.32 -12.73
C ASP A 239 -14.54 0.58 -11.98
N ALA A 240 -14.58 0.78 -10.66
CA ALA A 240 -13.37 1.08 -9.88
C ALA A 240 -12.31 -0.01 -9.99
N GLU A 241 -12.72 -1.29 -9.96
CA GLU A 241 -11.77 -2.40 -10.13
C GLU A 241 -11.16 -2.40 -11.55
N SER A 242 -11.99 -2.22 -12.58
CA SER A 242 -11.54 -2.17 -13.98
C SER A 242 -10.51 -1.07 -14.19
N LEU A 243 -10.79 0.14 -13.70
CA LEU A 243 -9.86 1.27 -13.80
C LEU A 243 -8.58 1.00 -13.00
N PHE A 244 -8.69 0.47 -11.78
CA PHE A 244 -7.51 0.16 -10.97
C PHE A 244 -6.63 -0.89 -11.64
N ASN A 245 -7.21 -1.89 -12.30
CA ASN A 245 -6.45 -2.92 -12.99
C ASN A 245 -5.61 -2.37 -14.15
N VAL A 246 -6.08 -1.35 -14.86
CA VAL A 246 -5.36 -0.76 -16.01
C VAL A 246 -4.52 0.47 -15.67
N THR A 247 -4.61 1.00 -14.46
CA THR A 247 -3.88 2.20 -14.01
C THR A 247 -3.00 1.98 -12.78
N ALA A 248 -3.28 0.93 -12.01
CA ALA A 248 -2.69 0.68 -10.70
C ALA A 248 -2.66 1.94 -9.80
N SER A 249 -3.65 2.82 -9.93
CA SER A 249 -3.70 4.13 -9.26
C SER A 249 -4.98 4.32 -8.46
N LEU A 250 -4.81 4.43 -7.14
CA LEU A 250 -5.92 4.73 -6.23
C LEU A 250 -6.45 6.16 -6.44
N LYS A 251 -5.56 7.10 -6.78
CA LYS A 251 -5.90 8.50 -7.04
C LYS A 251 -6.83 8.62 -8.25
N ARG A 252 -6.49 7.96 -9.36
CA ARG A 252 -7.33 7.90 -10.57
C ARG A 252 -8.70 7.32 -10.28
N VAL A 253 -8.76 6.19 -9.57
CA VAL A 253 -10.02 5.58 -9.12
C VAL A 253 -10.87 6.55 -8.30
N CYS A 254 -10.28 7.24 -7.33
CA CYS A 254 -11.02 8.15 -6.46
C CYS A 254 -11.44 9.46 -7.15
N TRP A 255 -10.65 9.98 -8.10
CA TRP A 255 -10.88 11.30 -8.68
C TRP A 255 -11.65 11.27 -9.99
N GLU A 256 -11.48 10.24 -10.82
CA GLU A 256 -12.20 10.09 -12.09
C GLU A 256 -13.61 9.51 -11.88
N LEU A 257 -13.78 8.57 -10.94
CA LEU A 257 -15.02 7.81 -10.75
C LEU A 257 -15.93 8.37 -9.65
N THR A 258 -16.14 9.68 -9.65
CA THR A 258 -16.96 10.36 -8.61
C THR A 258 -18.47 10.25 -8.83
N ASP A 259 -18.91 9.82 -10.01
CA ASP A 259 -20.32 9.68 -10.38
C ASP A 259 -20.62 8.22 -10.74
N ARG A 260 -21.30 7.52 -9.83
CA ARG A 260 -21.67 6.09 -9.98
C ARG A 260 -22.57 5.78 -11.17
N THR A 261 -23.21 6.77 -11.76
CA THR A 261 -24.08 6.59 -12.94
C THR A 261 -23.30 6.59 -14.24
N LYS A 262 -22.08 7.15 -14.25
CA LYS A 262 -21.25 7.26 -15.44
C LYS A 262 -20.31 6.07 -15.54
N ARG A 263 -20.52 5.25 -16.58
CA ARG A 263 -19.67 4.10 -16.85
C ARG A 263 -18.46 4.50 -17.67
N LEU A 264 -17.34 3.82 -17.43
CA LEU A 264 -16.16 3.96 -18.30
C LEU A 264 -16.49 3.51 -19.71
N THR A 265 -15.97 4.26 -20.68
CA THR A 265 -15.93 3.81 -22.07
C THR A 265 -14.95 2.65 -22.22
N SER A 266 -15.07 1.90 -23.33
CA SER A 266 -14.13 0.82 -23.65
C SER A 266 -12.69 1.31 -23.74
N ASP A 267 -12.46 2.56 -24.16
CA ASP A 267 -11.12 3.10 -24.33
C ASP A 267 -10.50 3.55 -23.00
N GLU A 268 -11.32 4.02 -22.06
CA GLU A 268 -10.86 4.38 -20.71
C GLU A 268 -10.53 3.15 -19.86
N ALA A 269 -11.17 2.01 -20.15
CA ALA A 269 -10.92 0.73 -19.50
C ALA A 269 -9.76 -0.08 -20.11
N GLN A 270 -8.94 0.53 -20.97
CA GLN A 270 -7.78 -0.12 -21.61
C GLN A 270 -6.44 0.38 -21.05
N ILE A 271 -5.42 -0.46 -21.20
CA ILE A 271 -4.04 -0.11 -20.86
C ILE A 271 -3.58 1.04 -21.77
N LYS A 272 -3.09 2.12 -21.16
CA LYS A 272 -2.58 3.29 -21.89
C LYS A 272 -1.05 3.30 -21.92
N LEU A 273 -0.50 3.89 -22.97
CA LEU A 273 0.95 4.08 -23.07
C LEU A 273 1.44 4.96 -21.92
N PHE A 274 2.59 4.60 -21.34
CA PHE A 274 3.19 5.26 -20.17
C PHE A 274 2.34 5.26 -18.87
N ALA A 275 1.20 4.57 -18.84
CA ALA A 275 0.45 4.31 -17.62
C ALA A 275 0.78 2.89 -17.09
N CYS A 276 1.16 2.81 -15.82
CA CYS A 276 1.39 1.51 -15.17
C CYS A 276 0.06 0.73 -15.05
N PHE A 277 0.11 -0.59 -15.11
CA PHE A 277 -1.08 -1.44 -14.93
C PHE A 277 -0.79 -2.63 -14.01
N MET A 278 -1.83 -3.26 -13.49
CA MET A 278 -1.69 -4.45 -12.65
C MET A 278 -1.25 -5.65 -13.52
N PRO A 279 -0.07 -6.25 -13.27
CA PRO A 279 0.35 -7.43 -14.03
C PRO A 279 -0.61 -8.60 -13.74
N GLN A 280 -0.87 -9.42 -14.76
CA GLN A 280 -1.60 -10.66 -14.57
C GLN A 280 -0.83 -11.60 -13.63
N ILE A 281 -1.52 -12.16 -12.64
CA ILE A 281 -0.95 -13.07 -11.64
C ILE A 281 -1.33 -14.51 -12.00
N ALA A 282 -0.39 -15.43 -11.84
CA ALA A 282 -0.65 -16.86 -11.97
C ALA A 282 -1.23 -17.42 -10.65
N GLY A 283 -2.33 -18.17 -10.74
CA GLY A 283 -2.86 -18.91 -9.59
C GLY A 283 -1.93 -20.05 -9.22
N PHE A 284 -1.69 -20.26 -7.92
CA PHE A 284 -0.91 -21.41 -7.45
C PHE A 284 -1.73 -22.70 -7.68
N PRO A 285 -1.29 -23.61 -8.56
CA PRO A 285 -2.06 -24.82 -8.81
C PRO A 285 -1.97 -25.74 -7.59
N LYS A 286 -3.09 -25.95 -6.91
CA LYS A 286 -3.23 -26.98 -5.85
C LYS A 286 -3.44 -28.39 -6.43
N HIS A 287 -3.30 -28.55 -7.75
CA HIS A 287 -3.70 -29.75 -8.46
C HIS A 287 -2.56 -30.30 -9.32
N SER A 288 -2.67 -31.57 -9.68
CA SER A 288 -1.70 -32.24 -10.56
C SER A 288 -1.68 -31.61 -11.97
N ALA A 289 -0.62 -31.82 -12.74
CA ALA A 289 -0.57 -31.33 -14.13
C ALA A 289 -1.77 -31.81 -14.99
N LYS A 290 -2.28 -33.03 -14.75
CA LYS A 290 -3.48 -33.57 -15.41
C LYS A 290 -4.76 -32.82 -15.03
N ASP A 291 -4.90 -32.43 -13.77
CA ASP A 291 -6.02 -31.62 -13.31
C ASP A 291 -5.99 -30.22 -13.93
N ILE A 292 -4.81 -29.63 -14.12
CA ILE A 292 -4.68 -28.31 -14.75
C ILE A 292 -5.20 -28.37 -16.19
N ALA A 293 -4.71 -29.34 -16.98
CA ALA A 293 -5.13 -29.53 -18.36
C ALA A 293 -6.64 -29.83 -18.49
N SER A 294 -7.17 -30.71 -17.62
CA SER A 294 -8.58 -31.11 -17.68
C SER A 294 -9.55 -30.05 -17.13
N LYS A 295 -9.25 -29.43 -15.98
CA LYS A 295 -10.17 -28.50 -15.29
C LYS A 295 -10.06 -27.07 -15.79
N HIS A 296 -8.85 -26.54 -15.98
CA HIS A 296 -8.66 -25.14 -16.36
C HIS A 296 -8.68 -24.95 -17.87
N PHE A 297 -7.98 -25.81 -18.61
CA PHE A 297 -7.88 -25.68 -20.07
C PHE A 297 -8.95 -26.47 -20.82
N LYS A 298 -9.62 -27.44 -20.18
CA LYS A 298 -10.74 -28.23 -20.73
C LYS A 298 -10.38 -28.89 -22.07
N GLY A 299 -9.17 -29.43 -22.16
CA GLY A 299 -8.66 -30.06 -23.38
C GLY A 299 -8.26 -29.09 -24.51
N ARG A 300 -8.33 -27.77 -24.29
CA ARG A 300 -7.78 -26.79 -25.23
C ARG A 300 -6.26 -26.77 -25.14
N PRO A 301 -5.55 -26.52 -26.27
CA PRO A 301 -4.10 -26.30 -26.24
C PRO A 301 -3.74 -25.15 -25.29
N PHE A 302 -2.59 -25.28 -24.62
CA PHE A 302 -2.04 -24.27 -23.73
C PHE A 302 -0.51 -24.25 -23.82
N TYR A 303 0.09 -23.13 -23.43
CA TYR A 303 1.54 -22.95 -23.44
C TYR A 303 2.16 -23.36 -22.10
N ILE A 304 3.39 -23.87 -22.16
CA ILE A 304 4.24 -24.13 -21.00
C ILE A 304 5.48 -23.28 -21.19
N GLU A 305 5.73 -22.40 -20.23
CA GLU A 305 6.87 -21.49 -20.21
C GLU A 305 7.64 -21.67 -18.89
N GLU A 306 8.94 -21.45 -18.93
CA GLU A 306 9.78 -21.48 -17.73
C GLU A 306 9.43 -20.31 -16.81
N LYS A 307 9.16 -20.61 -15.53
CA LYS A 307 8.98 -19.57 -14.51
C LYS A 307 10.34 -19.02 -14.11
N ILE A 308 10.72 -17.90 -14.71
CA ILE A 308 11.94 -17.17 -14.36
C ILE A 308 11.87 -16.69 -12.90
N ASP A 309 12.93 -16.94 -12.13
CA ASP A 309 13.10 -16.44 -10.77
C ASP A 309 13.86 -15.11 -10.78
N GLY A 310 13.12 -14.03 -11.00
CA GLY A 310 13.65 -12.67 -11.06
C GLY A 310 12.58 -11.65 -10.72
N GLU A 311 12.86 -10.38 -11.01
CA GLU A 311 11.91 -9.30 -10.77
C GLU A 311 11.01 -9.05 -11.98
N ARG A 312 9.71 -8.83 -11.73
CA ARG A 312 8.74 -8.50 -12.77
C ARG A 312 8.89 -7.04 -13.18
N MET A 313 9.10 -6.80 -14.47
CA MET A 313 9.18 -5.45 -15.05
C MET A 313 8.12 -5.25 -16.14
N GLN A 314 7.61 -4.03 -16.26
CA GLN A 314 6.81 -3.55 -17.38
C GLN A 314 7.57 -2.44 -18.09
N MET A 315 7.68 -2.52 -19.41
CA MET A 315 8.36 -1.52 -20.24
C MET A 315 7.35 -0.92 -21.22
N HIS A 316 7.26 0.41 -21.23
CA HIS A 316 6.49 1.18 -22.20
C HIS A 316 7.47 1.94 -23.08
N MET A 317 7.31 1.86 -24.39
CA MET A 317 8.18 2.54 -25.36
C MET A 317 7.32 3.26 -26.38
N SER A 318 7.68 4.51 -26.69
CA SER A 318 7.10 5.29 -27.79
C SER A 318 8.20 5.83 -28.70
N GLU A 319 7.92 5.83 -29.99
CA GLU A 319 8.75 6.45 -31.01
C GLU A 319 8.01 7.66 -31.58
N PHE A 320 8.57 8.87 -31.38
CA PHE A 320 8.03 10.09 -31.99
C PHE A 320 9.16 10.81 -32.74
N GLY A 321 9.14 10.74 -34.08
CA GLY A 321 10.25 11.18 -34.92
C GLY A 321 11.53 10.37 -34.69
N ASN A 322 12.69 11.03 -34.63
CA ASN A 322 14.00 10.41 -34.34
C ASN A 322 14.29 10.22 -32.84
N LYS A 323 13.31 10.43 -31.95
CA LYS A 323 13.49 10.28 -30.49
C LYS A 323 12.72 9.06 -29.98
N ARG A 324 13.44 8.19 -29.25
CA ARG A 324 12.89 7.05 -28.53
C ARG A 324 12.74 7.39 -27.05
N THR A 325 11.53 7.26 -26.53
CA THR A 325 11.25 7.44 -25.09
C THR A 325 10.83 6.10 -24.51
N ALA A 326 11.53 5.64 -23.47
CA ALA A 326 11.24 4.40 -22.78
C ALA A 326 11.00 4.67 -21.29
N THR A 327 9.95 4.07 -20.75
CA THR A 327 9.60 4.08 -19.33
C THR A 327 9.62 2.65 -18.80
N LEU A 328 10.27 2.44 -17.66
CA LEU A 328 10.23 1.17 -16.95
C LEU A 328 9.47 1.30 -15.63
N TRP A 329 8.60 0.34 -15.37
CA TRP A 329 7.93 0.15 -14.10
C TRP A 329 8.35 -1.19 -13.51
N THR A 330 8.88 -1.18 -12.30
CA THR A 330 9.06 -2.40 -11.53
C THR A 330 7.79 -2.64 -10.72
N ALA A 331 7.21 -3.83 -10.86
CA ALA A 331 6.16 -4.24 -9.94
C ALA A 331 6.88 -4.68 -8.65
N LEU A 332 7.12 -3.75 -7.73
CA LEU A 332 7.53 -4.05 -6.35
C LEU A 332 6.35 -4.71 -5.62
N ARG A 333 6.02 -5.94 -6.01
CA ARG A 333 5.34 -6.92 -5.17
C ARG A 333 6.32 -8.05 -4.96
N VAL A 334 7.06 -7.95 -3.87
CA VAL A 334 7.60 -9.14 -3.21
C VAL A 334 6.37 -9.94 -2.78
N LEU A 335 6.18 -11.10 -3.42
CA LEU A 335 5.17 -12.09 -3.04
C LEU A 335 5.47 -12.66 -1.65
#